data_AF-A0A7L2H637-F1
#
_entry.id   AF-A0A7L2H637-F1
#
_cell.length_a   1.000
_cell.length_b   1.000
_cell.length_c   1.000
_cell.angle_alpha   90.00
_cell.angle_beta   90.00
_cell.angle_gamma   90.00
#
_symmetry.space_group_name_H-M   'P 1'
#
loop_
_entity.id
_entity.type
_entity.pdbx_description
1 polymer ?
#
loop_
_entity_poly.entity_id
_entity_poly.type
_entity_poly.pdbx_seq_one_letter_code
_entity_poly.pdbx_strand_id
1 'polypeptide(L)'
;ATATACKRNELSLADRVKLLQALESPSASLSSVAKLFGISKSQAGRIGRRREQILADWHTNANPLRKRKREGKGGEVEDALFAWFRQALARGERLSGPILKAKAQELALSSGRDFEATDGWLCRWKTRHN
;
A
#
# COMPACT_ATOMS: atom_id res chain seq x y z
N ALA A 1 7.63 15.26 35.26
CA ALA A 1 6.83 15.25 34.01
C ALA A 1 6.72 13.81 33.54
N THR A 2 5.55 13.19 33.70
CA THR A 2 5.31 11.81 33.29
C THR A 2 5.19 11.77 31.76
N ALA A 3 6.16 11.15 31.10
CA ALA A 3 6.07 10.87 29.67
C ALA A 3 4.97 9.82 29.46
N THR A 4 3.74 10.27 29.18
CA THR A 4 2.71 9.38 28.61
C THR A 4 3.27 8.79 27.33
N ALA A 5 3.51 7.47 27.33
CA ALA A 5 3.88 6.73 26.15
C ALA A 5 2.79 6.94 25.09
N CYS A 6 3.04 7.86 24.15
CA CYS A 6 2.12 8.16 23.08
C CYS A 6 2.02 6.90 22.21
N LYS A 7 0.88 6.20 22.26
CA LYS A 7 0.59 5.06 21.37
C LYS A 7 0.92 5.50 19.94
N ARG A 8 1.81 4.77 19.28
CA ARG A 8 2.29 5.10 17.93
C ARG A 8 1.11 5.10 16.96
N ASN A 9 0.63 6.30 16.60
CA ASN A 9 -0.46 6.45 15.65
C ASN A 9 0.06 6.31 14.21
N GLU A 10 -0.13 5.12 13.63
CA GLU A 10 0.19 4.86 12.24
C GLU A 10 -1.01 5.15 11.33
N LEU A 11 -0.84 6.18 10.50
CA LEU A 11 -1.82 6.58 9.49
C LEU A 11 -1.91 5.58 8.34
N SER A 12 -3.11 5.42 7.79
CA SER A 12 -3.35 4.68 6.54
C SER A 12 -2.79 5.44 5.33
N LEU A 13 -2.74 4.81 4.15
CA LEU A 13 -2.39 5.50 2.91
C LEU A 13 -3.39 6.63 2.63
N ALA A 14 -4.69 6.36 2.78
CA ALA A 14 -5.74 7.36 2.61
C ALA A 14 -5.57 8.56 3.58
N ASP A 15 -5.28 8.30 4.86
CA ASP A 15 -5.08 9.39 5.84
C ASP A 15 -3.81 10.19 5.54
N ARG A 16 -2.76 9.56 5.00
CA ARG A 16 -1.57 10.30 4.53
C ARG A 16 -1.90 11.22 3.36
N VAL A 17 -2.72 10.76 2.40
CA VAL A 17 -3.16 11.60 1.27
C VAL A 17 -4.02 12.77 1.76
N LYS A 18 -4.99 12.52 2.66
CA LYS A 18 -5.78 13.59 3.29
C LYS A 18 -4.90 14.58 4.05
N LEU A 19 -3.86 14.10 4.75
CA LEU A 19 -2.90 14.95 5.43
C LEU A 19 -2.14 15.84 4.43
N LEU A 20 -1.70 15.29 3.30
CA LEU A 20 -1.03 16.06 2.25
C LEU A 20 -1.94 17.14 1.67
N GLN A 21 -3.22 16.83 1.43
CA GLN A 21 -4.22 17.82 1.01
C GLN A 21 -4.41 18.90 2.07
N ALA A 22 -4.48 18.53 3.35
CA ALA A 22 -4.60 19.49 4.45
C ALA A 22 -3.37 20.41 4.59
N LEU A 23 -2.19 19.99 4.13
CA LEU A 23 -0.98 20.82 4.09
C LEU A 23 -0.95 21.82 2.93
N GLU A 24 -1.77 21.64 1.90
CA GLU A 24 -1.86 22.57 0.76
C GLU A 24 -2.68 23.82 1.08
N SER A 25 -3.51 23.77 2.12
CA SER A 25 -4.30 24.92 2.56
C SER A 25 -3.39 26.08 2.99
N PRO A 26 -3.63 27.32 2.53
CA PRO A 26 -2.76 28.47 2.81
C PRO A 26 -2.56 28.80 4.29
N SER A 27 -3.52 28.41 5.14
CA SER A 27 -3.50 28.62 6.60
C SER A 27 -2.94 27.43 7.39
N ALA A 28 -2.55 26.34 6.71
CA ALA A 28 -2.13 25.12 7.37
C ALA A 28 -0.70 25.24 7.92
N SER A 29 -0.57 25.02 9.24
CA SER A 29 0.73 24.76 9.85
C SER A 29 0.91 23.27 10.12
N LEU A 30 2.16 22.78 10.05
CA LEU A 30 2.50 21.40 10.43
C LEU A 30 1.97 21.03 11.82
N SER A 31 1.96 21.97 12.76
CA SER A 31 1.45 21.76 14.11
C SER A 31 -0.07 21.59 14.13
N SER A 32 -0.81 22.42 13.39
CA SER A 32 -2.28 22.31 13.29
C SER A 32 -2.71 21.02 12.60
N VAL A 33 -2.05 20.64 11.50
CA VAL A 33 -2.33 19.40 10.78
C VAL A 33 -1.96 18.19 11.63
N ALA A 34 -0.82 18.21 12.32
CA ALA A 34 -0.44 17.11 13.20
C ALA A 34 -1.48 16.85 14.31
N LYS A 35 -2.04 17.92 14.90
CA LYS A 35 -3.13 17.82 15.89
C LYS A 35 -4.39 17.20 15.29
N LEU A 36 -4.81 17.64 14.10
CA LEU A 36 -5.99 17.13 13.41
C LEU A 36 -5.93 15.60 13.17
N PHE A 37 -4.74 15.09 12.84
CA PHE A 37 -4.51 13.68 12.59
C PHE A 37 -4.04 12.88 13.82
N GLY A 38 -3.92 13.52 14.99
CA GLY A 38 -3.47 12.86 16.23
C GLY A 38 -2.06 12.28 16.14
N ILE A 39 -1.14 12.99 15.49
CA ILE A 39 0.26 12.58 15.29
C ILE A 39 1.23 13.66 15.78
N SER A 40 2.53 13.35 15.85
CA SER A 40 3.54 14.35 16.18
C SER A 40 3.83 15.29 14.99
N LYS A 41 4.29 16.51 15.29
CA LYS A 41 4.77 17.47 14.28
C LYS A 41 5.88 16.87 13.40
N SER A 42 6.78 16.09 14.01
CA SER A 42 7.86 15.41 13.29
C SER A 42 7.35 14.34 12.32
N GLN A 43 6.29 13.62 12.69
CA GLN A 43 5.63 12.66 11.80
C GLN A 43 4.95 13.35 10.62
N ALA A 44 4.22 14.45 10.87
CA ALA A 44 3.59 15.25 9.81
C ALA A 44 4.64 15.76 8.80
N GLY A 45 5.75 16.33 9.30
CA GLY A 45 6.83 16.78 8.44
C GLY A 45 7.50 15.66 7.63
N ARG A 46 7.66 14.46 8.22
CA ARG A 46 8.18 13.28 7.49
C ARG A 46 7.21 12.78 6.41
N ILE A 47 5.90 12.91 6.63
CA ILE A 47 4.88 12.58 5.62
C ILE A 47 4.94 13.61 4.48
N GLY A 48 5.00 14.90 4.80
CA GLY A 48 5.14 15.97 3.80
C GLY A 48 6.35 15.78 2.88
N ARG A 49 7.52 15.40 3.43
CA ARG A 49 8.72 15.12 2.62
C ARG A 49 8.61 13.89 1.70
N ARG A 50 7.70 12.96 1.99
CA ARG A 50 7.46 11.75 1.18
C ARG A 50 6.23 11.89 0.28
N ARG A 51 5.80 13.12 0.02
CA ARG A 51 4.60 13.45 -0.76
C ARG A 51 4.53 12.68 -2.09
N GLU A 52 5.57 12.78 -2.91
CA GLU A 52 5.60 12.14 -4.23
C GLU A 52 5.44 10.63 -4.15
N GLN A 53 6.16 9.97 -3.23
CA GLN A 53 6.06 8.52 -3.02
C GLN A 53 4.67 8.10 -2.56
N ILE A 54 4.04 8.90 -1.67
CA ILE A 54 2.69 8.62 -1.17
C ILE A 54 1.66 8.76 -2.28
N LEU A 55 1.78 9.78 -3.14
CA LEU A 55 0.90 9.98 -4.29
C LEU A 55 1.12 8.90 -5.36
N ALA A 56 2.36 8.50 -5.63
CA ALA A 56 2.66 7.39 -6.54
C ALA A 56 2.05 6.07 -6.03
N ASP A 57 2.19 5.76 -4.74
CA ASP A 57 1.53 4.61 -4.12
C ASP A 57 -0.01 4.72 -4.23
N TRP A 58 -0.59 5.92 -4.10
CA TRP A 58 -2.04 6.14 -4.27
C TRP A 58 -2.50 5.86 -5.71
N HIS A 59 -1.76 6.33 -6.71
CA HIS A 59 -2.10 6.14 -8.13
C HIS A 59 -1.89 4.71 -8.65
N THR A 60 -1.09 3.89 -7.97
CA THR A 60 -0.88 2.47 -8.32
C THR A 60 -1.98 1.54 -7.79
N ASN A 61 -3.10 2.09 -7.32
CA ASN A 61 -4.23 1.34 -6.72
C ASN A 61 -3.80 0.50 -5.50
N ALA A 62 -2.86 1.02 -4.71
CA ALA A 62 -2.51 0.39 -3.44
C ALA A 62 -3.70 0.46 -2.47
N ASN A 63 -3.87 -0.58 -1.64
CA ASN A 63 -4.92 -0.62 -0.62
C ASN A 63 -4.95 0.68 0.23
N PRO A 64 -6.03 1.49 0.15
CA PRO A 64 -6.15 2.77 0.86
C PRO A 64 -6.04 2.64 2.39
N LEU A 65 -6.51 1.52 2.94
CA LEU A 65 -6.54 1.25 4.38
C LEU A 65 -5.18 0.76 4.93
N ARG A 66 -4.21 0.50 4.04
CA ARG A 66 -2.89 0.00 4.40
C ARG A 66 -2.11 1.02 5.24
N LYS A 67 -1.70 0.62 6.44
CA LYS A 67 -0.82 1.42 7.31
C LYS A 67 0.67 1.27 6.99
N ARG A 68 1.11 0.10 6.50
CA ARG A 68 2.52 -0.17 6.14
C ARG A 68 2.61 -0.84 4.77
N LYS A 69 3.52 -0.38 3.90
CA LYS A 69 3.92 -1.13 2.70
C LYS A 69 4.72 -2.35 3.16
N ARG A 70 4.24 -3.54 2.82
CA ARG A 70 4.95 -4.80 3.05
C ARG A 70 5.20 -5.41 1.68
N GLU A 71 6.46 -5.72 1.43
CA GLU A 71 6.87 -6.50 0.27
C GLU A 71 6.59 -7.97 0.56
N GLY A 72 6.06 -8.68 -0.44
CA GLY A 72 5.83 -10.12 -0.35
C GLY A 72 7.10 -10.89 -0.66
N LYS A 73 7.08 -12.20 -0.41
CA LYS A 73 8.09 -13.09 -0.99
C LYS A 73 7.80 -13.18 -2.49
N GLY A 74 8.80 -12.89 -3.34
CA GLY A 74 8.66 -12.93 -4.80
C GLY A 74 8.05 -11.66 -5.41
N GLY A 75 8.51 -10.47 -5.00
CA GLY A 75 7.98 -9.17 -5.48
C GLY A 75 7.80 -9.07 -7.00
N GLU A 76 8.77 -9.54 -7.78
CA GLU A 76 8.67 -9.56 -9.26
C GLU A 76 7.50 -10.42 -9.78
N VAL A 77 7.26 -11.58 -9.16
CA VAL A 77 6.13 -12.47 -9.52
C VAL A 77 4.81 -11.81 -9.16
N GLU A 78 4.74 -11.15 -8.01
CA GLU A 78 3.54 -10.44 -7.57
C GLU A 78 3.20 -9.25 -8.46
N ASP A 79 4.21 -8.47 -8.86
CA ASP A 79 4.06 -7.31 -9.75
C ASP A 79 3.62 -7.75 -11.15
N ALA A 80 4.25 -8.78 -11.72
CA ALA A 80 3.87 -9.35 -13.00
C ALA A 80 2.44 -9.92 -12.95
N LEU A 81 2.08 -10.62 -11.86
CA LEU A 81 0.74 -11.14 -11.67
C LEU A 81 -0.29 -10.00 -11.57
N PHE A 82 0.02 -8.92 -10.86
CA PHE A 82 -0.90 -7.79 -10.72
C PHE A 82 -1.09 -7.05 -12.06
N ALA A 83 -0.03 -6.89 -12.85
CA ALA A 83 -0.14 -6.34 -14.20
C ALA A 83 -1.05 -7.19 -15.09
N TRP A 84 -0.85 -8.52 -15.09
CA TRP A 84 -1.71 -9.46 -15.82
C TRP A 84 -3.17 -9.43 -15.31
N PHE A 85 -3.35 -9.41 -13.99
CA PHE A 85 -4.67 -9.36 -13.35
C PHE A 85 -5.47 -8.13 -13.79
N ARG A 86 -4.83 -6.96 -13.82
CA ARG A 86 -5.48 -5.71 -14.31
C ARG A 86 -5.92 -5.82 -15.76
N GLN A 87 -5.10 -6.42 -16.62
CA GLN A 87 -5.44 -6.62 -18.03
C GLN A 87 -6.62 -7.59 -18.19
N ALA A 88 -6.63 -8.69 -17.43
CA ALA A 88 -7.73 -9.65 -17.45
C ALA A 88 -9.04 -9.07 -16.90
N LEU A 89 -8.99 -8.27 -15.83
CA LEU A 89 -10.15 -7.52 -15.35
C LEU A 89 -10.67 -6.53 -16.40
N ALA A 90 -9.78 -5.81 -17.10
CA ALA A 90 -10.17 -4.89 -18.17
C ALA A 90 -10.85 -5.60 -19.35
N ARG A 91 -10.56 -6.89 -19.55
CA ARG A 91 -11.24 -7.76 -20.54
C ARG A 91 -12.56 -8.37 -20.01
N GLY A 92 -12.93 -8.13 -18.76
CA GLY A 92 -14.14 -8.68 -18.13
C GLY A 92 -14.02 -10.15 -17.73
N GLU A 93 -12.80 -10.68 -17.57
CA GLU A 93 -12.59 -12.07 -17.21
C GLU A 93 -12.94 -12.36 -15.75
N ARG A 94 -13.62 -13.48 -15.50
CA ARG A 94 -13.89 -13.95 -14.14
C ARG A 94 -12.70 -14.76 -13.62
N LEU A 95 -11.88 -14.13 -12.78
CA LEU A 95 -10.71 -14.76 -12.20
C LEU A 95 -11.00 -15.38 -10.84
N SER A 96 -10.67 -16.66 -10.70
CA SER A 96 -10.77 -17.41 -9.45
C SER A 96 -9.42 -17.51 -8.74
N GLY A 97 -9.44 -17.88 -7.45
CA GLY A 97 -8.22 -18.11 -6.68
C GLY A 97 -7.27 -19.14 -7.32
N PRO A 98 -7.76 -20.30 -7.77
CA PRO A 98 -6.94 -21.28 -8.50
C PRO A 98 -6.29 -20.73 -9.76
N ILE A 99 -7.01 -19.92 -10.55
CA ILE A 99 -6.46 -19.28 -11.75
C ILE A 99 -5.31 -18.33 -11.39
N LEU A 100 -5.48 -17.52 -10.34
CA LEU A 100 -4.44 -16.61 -9.85
C LEU A 100 -3.19 -17.37 -9.41
N LYS A 101 -3.35 -18.48 -8.69
CA LYS A 101 -2.22 -19.31 -8.25
C LYS A 101 -1.49 -19.95 -9.43
N ALA A 102 -2.24 -20.53 -10.37
CA ALA A 102 -1.65 -21.14 -11.57
C ALA A 102 -0.83 -20.11 -12.35
N LYS A 103 -1.37 -18.90 -12.54
CA LYS A 103 -0.64 -17.83 -13.23
C LYS A 103 0.58 -17.36 -12.46
N ALA A 104 0.50 -17.25 -11.13
CA ALA A 104 1.64 -16.90 -10.29
C ALA A 104 2.77 -17.94 -10.41
N GLN A 105 2.42 -19.22 -10.44
CA GLN A 105 3.39 -20.32 -10.60
C GLN A 105 4.05 -20.29 -11.98
N GLU A 106 3.27 -20.03 -13.04
CA GLU A 106 3.78 -19.84 -14.40
C GLU A 106 4.79 -18.68 -14.48
N LEU A 107 4.46 -17.54 -13.88
CA LEU A 107 5.32 -16.36 -13.83
C LEU A 107 6.60 -16.59 -13.02
N ALA A 108 6.51 -17.37 -11.95
CA ALA A 108 7.69 -17.77 -11.17
C ALA A 108 8.64 -18.65 -11.99
N LEU A 109 8.10 -19.64 -12.70
CA LEU A 109 8.87 -20.52 -13.58
C LEU A 109 9.56 -19.73 -14.70
N SER A 110 8.83 -18.84 -15.38
CA SER A 110 9.41 -18.02 -16.45
C SER A 110 10.54 -17.10 -15.98
N SER A 111 10.50 -16.68 -14.72
CA SER A 111 11.50 -15.80 -14.11
C SER A 111 12.59 -16.55 -13.35
N GLY A 112 12.59 -17.88 -13.36
CA GLY A 112 13.56 -18.72 -12.63
C GLY A 112 13.51 -18.51 -11.12
N ARG A 113 12.34 -18.16 -10.57
CA ARG A 113 12.16 -17.89 -9.13
C ARG A 113 11.62 -19.13 -8.43
N ASP A 114 12.26 -19.50 -7.31
CA ASP A 114 11.70 -20.47 -6.38
C ASP A 114 10.57 -19.81 -5.57
N PHE A 115 9.34 -20.05 -6.01
CA PHE A 115 8.14 -19.43 -5.47
C PHE A 115 6.98 -20.42 -5.50
N GLU A 116 6.21 -20.44 -4.42
CA GLU A 116 5.03 -21.28 -4.27
C GLU A 116 3.79 -20.42 -3.97
N ALA A 117 2.78 -20.54 -4.82
CA ALA A 117 1.51 -19.84 -4.71
C ALA A 117 0.57 -20.45 -3.64
N THR A 118 1.01 -20.48 -2.38
CA THR A 118 0.23 -21.02 -1.25
C THR A 118 -1.08 -20.24 -1.02
N ASP A 119 -2.06 -20.85 -0.34
CA ASP A 119 -3.30 -20.15 0.06
C ASP A 119 -3.02 -18.91 0.93
N GLY A 120 -2.08 -19.05 1.88
CA GLY A 120 -1.67 -17.94 2.74
C GLY A 120 -1.07 -16.78 1.95
N TRP A 121 -0.25 -17.08 0.93
CA TRP A 121 0.27 -16.07 0.04
C TRP A 121 -0.85 -15.40 -0.76
N LEU A 122 -1.77 -16.17 -1.37
CA LEU A 122 -2.87 -15.61 -2.17
C LEU A 122 -3.78 -14.69 -1.33
N CYS A 123 -4.13 -15.10 -0.10
CA CYS A 123 -4.91 -14.26 0.82
C CYS A 123 -4.23 -12.92 1.11
N ARG A 124 -2.90 -12.93 1.30
CA ARG A 124 -2.11 -11.70 1.52
C ARG A 124 -1.96 -10.88 0.25
N TRP A 125 -1.84 -11.52 -0.91
CA TRP A 125 -1.78 -10.85 -2.22
C TRP A 125 -3.10 -10.11 -2.50
N LYS A 126 -4.25 -10.77 -2.32
CA LYS A 126 -5.58 -10.15 -2.48
C LYS A 126 -5.77 -8.95 -1.54
N THR A 127 -5.41 -9.09 -0.27
CA THR A 127 -5.50 -7.99 0.72
C THR A 127 -4.65 -6.77 0.31
N ARG A 128 -3.53 -6.98 -0.39
CA ARG A 128 -2.66 -5.89 -0.84
C ARG A 128 -3.17 -5.18 -2.09
N HIS A 129 -3.80 -5.91 -2.99
CA HIS A 129 -4.23 -5.48 -4.32
C HIS A 129 -5.75 -5.29 -4.44
N ASN A 130 -6.41 -5.05 -3.30
CA ASN A 130 -7.85 -4.96 -3.13
C ASN A 130 -8.55 -4.13 -4.22
#